data_AF-A0A2A2R9B3-F1
#
_entry.id   AF-A0A2A2R9B3-F1
#
_cell.length_a   1.000
_cell.length_b   1.000
_cell.length_c   1.000
_cell.angle_alpha   90.00
_cell.angle_beta   90.00
_cell.angle_gamma   90.00
#
_symmetry.space_group_name_H-M   'P 1'
#
loop_
_entity.id
_entity.type
_entity.pdbx_description
1 polymer ?
#
loop_
_entity_poly.entity_id
_entity_poly.type
_entity_poly.pdbx_seq_one_letter_code
_entity_poly.pdbx_strand_id
1 'polypeptide(L)'
;MHKTDPFTPNTKNQAVLSWVQEQAKLCQPDKIYWINGSDAEKDALTAQAVKEGILIKLNQDKLPGCYYHRSNPNDVARVEQCTFICTPSKAEAGPTNNWMAPADMYKKMNALLAGSMKGRTMYVVPYLMGPKGSPLTKVGVEITDSIYVVLSMRVMARIGDVAYEHLGESDDFTRGTHSMLDVNPDRRFICHFPQDNNIISVGSNYGGNVLLGKKCLALRLGSYLGRNEGWMAEHMLILGVESPTGEKTYVAAAFPSACGKTNFAMLIPPAHFKGWKIWTIGDDIAWMKPGPDGRLYAINPEAGYFGVVPGTNNKSNPNAMKTITRDTIYTNVALTPDGDVWWEGKDGEVPKECLDWKGNKWTPDSKEKAAHPNSRFAAPMANNPALAPEANDPNGVPISAIIFGGRRASTLPLVYQSFNWIHGVYVGATMGSEMTAAAVGGMGQVRRDPMAMLPFCGYDMGEYFHHWLNMRRSIKVLPKIFSVNWFRKDKDGNFMWPGFGENTRVLTWIVDRCRGRKGALETCLGWVPKSEDFDLTDMKDFTPAQFDKVQEINSEEWKQEIMLQSEIFLKLNDTLPKELIFQRELLISRL
;
A
#
# COMPACT_ATOMS: atom_id res chain seq x y z
N MET A 1 -33.56 -18.52 -3.89
CA MET A 1 -32.70 -17.50 -3.24
C MET A 1 -33.52 -16.87 -2.12
N HIS A 2 -33.27 -17.24 -0.87
CA HIS A 2 -33.90 -16.56 0.26
C HIS A 2 -33.40 -15.12 0.28
N LYS A 3 -34.29 -14.16 0.00
CA LYS A 3 -34.04 -12.74 0.28
C LYS A 3 -33.98 -12.61 1.80
N THR A 4 -32.81 -12.77 2.39
CA THR A 4 -32.60 -12.44 3.80
C THR A 4 -32.77 -10.93 3.94
N ASP A 5 -33.64 -10.52 4.88
CA ASP A 5 -33.82 -9.13 5.25
C ASP A 5 -32.47 -8.55 5.71
N PRO A 6 -31.92 -7.51 5.05
CA PRO A 6 -30.62 -6.95 5.43
C PRO A 6 -30.60 -6.31 6.82
N PHE A 7 -31.76 -6.11 7.46
CA PHE A 7 -31.84 -5.62 8.83
C PHE A 7 -31.80 -6.74 9.88
N THR A 8 -31.72 -8.01 9.45
CA THR A 8 -31.53 -9.18 10.30
C THR A 8 -30.09 -9.69 10.20
N PRO A 9 -29.44 -10.11 11.30
CA PRO A 9 -28.09 -10.67 11.24
C PRO A 9 -27.97 -11.87 10.32
N ASN A 10 -26.95 -11.87 9.44
CA ASN A 10 -26.58 -12.98 8.55
C ASN A 10 -25.50 -13.91 9.15
N THR A 11 -25.26 -13.82 10.47
CA THR A 11 -24.32 -14.69 11.19
C THR A 11 -24.94 -15.21 12.48
N LYS A 12 -24.46 -16.37 12.95
CA LYS A 12 -24.81 -16.95 14.26
C LYS A 12 -23.71 -16.79 15.30
N ASN A 13 -22.56 -16.22 14.91
CA ASN A 13 -21.41 -16.04 15.78
C ASN A 13 -21.73 -15.07 16.93
N GLN A 14 -21.75 -15.59 18.16
CA GLN A 14 -22.17 -14.82 19.33
C GLN A 14 -21.22 -13.67 19.69
N ALA A 15 -19.92 -13.82 19.40
CA ALA A 15 -18.94 -12.77 19.66
C ALA A 15 -19.17 -11.56 18.73
N VAL A 16 -19.45 -11.80 17.45
CA VAL A 16 -19.81 -10.74 16.49
C VAL A 16 -21.12 -10.07 16.89
N LEU A 17 -22.16 -10.86 17.19
CA LEU A 17 -23.48 -10.33 17.56
C LEU A 17 -23.40 -9.45 18.81
N SER A 18 -22.70 -9.91 19.85
CA SER A 18 -22.54 -9.17 21.11
C SER A 18 -21.77 -7.87 20.87
N TRP A 19 -20.66 -7.93 20.14
CA TRP A 19 -19.86 -6.75 19.83
C TRP A 19 -20.64 -5.71 19.02
N VAL A 20 -21.38 -6.13 17.98
CA VAL A 20 -22.23 -5.21 17.19
C VAL A 20 -23.31 -4.58 18.06
N GLN A 21 -23.94 -5.33 18.97
CA GLN A 21 -24.93 -4.77 19.91
C GLN A 21 -24.32 -3.74 20.87
N GLU A 22 -23.12 -3.99 21.40
CA GLU A 22 -22.39 -3.03 22.23
C GLU A 22 -22.10 -1.73 21.47
N GLN A 23 -21.62 -1.86 20.22
CA GLN A 23 -21.35 -0.70 19.39
C GLN A 23 -22.62 0.05 19.00
N ALA A 24 -23.72 -0.67 18.72
CA ALA A 24 -25.01 -0.04 18.43
C ALA A 24 -25.56 0.73 19.64
N LYS A 25 -25.39 0.20 20.86
CA LYS A 25 -25.76 0.92 22.10
C LYS A 25 -24.94 2.19 22.28
N LEU A 26 -23.65 2.16 21.95
CA LEU A 26 -22.77 3.31 22.01
C LEU A 26 -23.12 4.35 20.94
N CYS A 27 -23.19 3.94 19.68
CA CYS A 27 -23.32 4.83 18.52
C CYS A 27 -24.76 5.30 18.25
N GLN A 28 -25.76 4.56 18.75
CA GLN A 28 -27.19 4.83 18.62
C GLN A 28 -27.67 5.05 17.17
N PRO A 29 -27.41 4.10 16.23
CA PRO A 29 -27.91 4.19 14.86
C PRO A 29 -29.43 3.99 14.80
N ASP A 30 -30.06 4.51 13.75
CA ASP A 30 -31.51 4.31 13.52
C ASP A 30 -31.79 2.88 13.01
N LYS A 31 -30.83 2.31 12.28
CA LYS A 31 -30.93 0.99 11.65
C LYS A 31 -29.57 0.31 11.66
N ILE A 32 -29.57 -1.02 11.73
CA ILE A 32 -28.38 -1.85 11.55
C ILE A 32 -28.56 -2.66 10.26
N TYR A 33 -27.65 -2.49 9.31
CA TYR A 33 -27.67 -3.18 8.02
C TYR A 33 -26.51 -4.17 7.96
N TRP A 34 -26.80 -5.45 7.76
CA TRP A 34 -25.82 -6.52 7.70
C TRP A 34 -25.43 -6.79 6.25
N ILE A 35 -24.17 -6.51 5.92
CA ILE A 35 -23.64 -6.67 4.57
C ILE A 35 -23.43 -8.16 4.28
N ASN A 36 -24.04 -8.66 3.22
CA ASN A 36 -23.93 -10.05 2.76
C ASN A 36 -22.97 -10.22 1.58
N GLY A 37 -22.60 -9.16 0.89
CA GLY A 37 -21.63 -9.22 -0.21
C GLY A 37 -22.23 -9.63 -1.56
N SER A 38 -23.54 -9.74 -1.72
CA SER A 38 -24.20 -10.05 -3.00
C SER A 38 -24.16 -8.88 -3.99
N ASP A 39 -24.29 -9.17 -5.28
CA ASP A 39 -24.37 -8.11 -6.31
C ASP A 39 -25.68 -7.33 -6.25
N ALA A 40 -26.79 -7.96 -5.85
CA ALA A 40 -28.07 -7.27 -5.66
C ALA A 40 -27.99 -6.22 -4.54
N GLU A 41 -27.29 -6.55 -3.45
CA GLU A 41 -26.99 -5.60 -2.37
C GLU A 41 -26.11 -4.44 -2.86
N LYS A 42 -25.03 -4.76 -3.60
CA LYS A 42 -24.16 -3.74 -4.22
C LYS A 42 -24.96 -2.78 -5.09
N ASP A 43 -25.82 -3.29 -5.97
CA ASP A 43 -26.60 -2.47 -6.89
C ASP A 43 -27.58 -1.57 -6.13
N ALA A 44 -28.24 -2.11 -5.10
CA ALA A 44 -29.16 -1.36 -4.24
C ALA A 44 -28.45 -0.24 -3.47
N LEU A 45 -27.32 -0.53 -2.83
CA LEU A 45 -26.53 0.47 -2.09
C LEU A 45 -25.93 1.52 -3.02
N THR A 46 -25.50 1.13 -4.22
CA THR A 46 -24.98 2.06 -5.23
C THR A 46 -26.08 3.00 -5.72
N ALA A 47 -27.28 2.47 -6.01
CA ALA A 47 -28.44 3.28 -6.38
C ALA A 47 -28.84 4.26 -5.26
N GLN A 48 -28.80 3.80 -4.00
CA GLN A 48 -29.02 4.66 -2.84
C GLN A 48 -27.96 5.77 -2.75
N ALA A 49 -26.68 5.44 -2.87
CA ALA A 49 -25.60 6.42 -2.82
C ALA A 49 -25.71 7.48 -3.94
N VAL A 50 -26.16 7.10 -5.13
CA VAL A 50 -26.44 8.06 -6.21
C VAL A 50 -27.63 8.95 -5.88
N LYS A 51 -28.72 8.37 -5.37
CA LYS A 51 -29.91 9.13 -4.98
C LYS A 51 -29.61 10.16 -3.87
N GLU A 52 -28.74 9.81 -2.95
CA GLU A 52 -28.32 10.66 -1.83
C GLU A 52 -27.20 11.65 -2.20
N GLY A 53 -26.69 11.60 -3.45
CA GLY A 53 -25.62 12.48 -3.92
C GLY A 53 -24.22 12.16 -3.37
N ILE A 54 -24.06 11.00 -2.71
CA ILE A 54 -22.77 10.48 -2.24
C ILE A 54 -21.91 10.07 -3.44
N LEU A 55 -22.53 9.45 -4.45
CA LEU A 55 -21.89 9.07 -5.70
C LEU A 55 -22.53 9.78 -6.89
N ILE A 56 -21.71 10.13 -7.87
CA ILE A 56 -22.15 10.59 -9.19
C ILE A 56 -21.94 9.44 -10.16
N LYS A 57 -23.00 9.03 -10.86
CA LYS A 57 -22.90 8.02 -11.92
C LYS A 57 -22.17 8.64 -13.11
N LEU A 58 -21.07 8.00 -13.55
CA LEU A 58 -20.29 8.46 -14.70
C LEU A 58 -20.97 8.04 -16.03
N ASN A 59 -20.43 8.50 -17.14
CA ASN A 59 -20.87 8.10 -18.48
C ASN A 59 -20.66 6.60 -18.69
N GLN A 60 -21.75 5.84 -18.78
CA GLN A 60 -21.68 4.37 -18.81
C GLN A 60 -21.25 3.79 -20.16
N ASP A 61 -21.35 4.57 -21.25
CA ASP A 61 -20.83 4.14 -22.56
C ASP A 61 -19.30 4.21 -22.58
N LYS A 62 -18.71 5.12 -21.80
CA LYS A 62 -17.26 5.31 -21.66
C LYS A 62 -16.65 4.52 -20.51
N LEU A 63 -17.32 4.55 -19.36
CA LEU A 63 -16.86 4.04 -18.07
C LEU A 63 -17.95 3.18 -17.42
N PRO A 64 -18.27 2.00 -17.98
CA PRO A 64 -19.35 1.15 -17.48
C PRO A 64 -19.12 0.71 -16.03
N GLY A 65 -20.14 0.83 -15.19
CA GLY A 65 -20.05 0.48 -13.77
C GLY A 65 -19.20 1.45 -12.93
N CYS A 66 -18.70 2.56 -13.51
CA CYS A 66 -17.89 3.52 -12.78
C CYS A 66 -18.73 4.64 -12.14
N TYR A 67 -18.25 5.10 -10.99
CA TYR A 67 -18.87 6.15 -10.19
C TYR A 67 -17.81 7.11 -9.67
N TYR A 68 -18.23 8.33 -9.35
CA TYR A 68 -17.39 9.39 -8.82
C TYR A 68 -17.84 9.79 -7.42
N HIS A 69 -16.88 9.85 -6.49
CA HIS A 69 -17.04 10.36 -5.14
C HIS A 69 -16.21 11.65 -4.98
N ARG A 70 -16.80 12.65 -4.33
CA ARG A 70 -16.11 13.89 -3.95
C ARG A 70 -16.03 13.97 -2.43
N SER A 71 -14.82 13.94 -1.89
CA SER A 71 -14.63 14.09 -0.44
C SER A 71 -14.66 15.56 -0.01
N ASN A 72 -14.82 15.78 1.30
CA ASN A 72 -14.66 17.10 1.89
C ASN A 72 -13.19 17.57 1.70
N PRO A 73 -12.93 18.85 1.31
CA PRO A 73 -11.56 19.37 1.15
C PRO A 73 -10.65 19.22 2.36
N ASN A 74 -11.21 19.13 3.57
CA ASN A 74 -10.45 18.90 4.80
C ASN A 74 -10.09 17.41 5.04
N ASP A 75 -10.53 16.51 4.16
CA ASP A 75 -10.39 15.06 4.28
C ASP A 75 -10.03 14.41 2.93
N VAL A 76 -8.76 14.59 2.53
CA VAL A 76 -8.26 14.23 1.19
C VAL A 76 -6.99 13.35 1.23
N ALA A 77 -6.53 13.01 2.43
CA ALA A 77 -5.31 12.25 2.66
C ALA A 77 -5.31 11.58 4.05
N ARG A 78 -4.31 10.74 4.27
CA ARG A 78 -3.99 10.23 5.61
C ARG A 78 -3.47 11.37 6.48
N VAL A 79 -3.79 11.32 7.77
CA VAL A 79 -3.38 12.30 8.78
C VAL A 79 -2.50 11.62 9.83
N GLU A 80 -1.19 11.58 9.60
CA GLU A 80 -0.22 10.89 10.48
C GLU A 80 -0.32 11.40 11.92
N GLN A 81 -0.51 12.70 12.12
CA GLN A 81 -0.65 13.35 13.44
C GLN A 81 -1.90 12.92 14.22
N CYS A 82 -2.93 12.41 13.54
CA CYS A 82 -4.17 11.90 14.15
C CYS A 82 -4.18 10.36 14.25
N THR A 83 -3.09 9.70 13.88
CA THR A 83 -2.98 8.24 13.85
C THR A 83 -2.21 7.75 15.06
N PHE A 84 -2.81 6.89 15.89
CA PHE A 84 -2.25 6.44 17.17
C PHE A 84 -2.10 4.92 17.24
N ILE A 85 -1.01 4.47 17.86
CA ILE A 85 -0.77 3.10 18.30
C ILE A 85 -0.91 3.08 19.82
N CYS A 86 -1.96 2.46 20.33
CA CYS A 86 -2.33 2.46 21.74
C CYS A 86 -1.93 1.13 22.37
N THR A 87 -0.68 1.05 22.83
CA THR A 87 -0.11 -0.09 23.57
C THR A 87 -0.08 0.20 25.07
N PRO A 88 -0.03 -0.81 25.96
CA PRO A 88 0.07 -0.62 27.41
C PRO A 88 1.17 0.33 27.86
N SER A 89 2.31 0.35 27.15
CA SER A 89 3.40 1.29 27.40
C SER A 89 3.76 2.09 26.13
N LYS A 90 4.26 3.32 26.33
CA LYS A 90 4.79 4.14 25.24
C LYS A 90 6.00 3.50 24.53
N ALA A 91 6.82 2.77 25.28
CA ALA A 91 7.99 2.08 24.74
C ALA A 91 7.60 1.00 23.72
N GLU A 92 6.50 0.29 23.94
CA GLU A 92 6.04 -0.75 23.01
C GLU A 92 5.54 -0.21 21.66
N ALA A 93 4.97 1.00 21.63
CA ALA A 93 4.67 1.70 20.39
C ALA A 93 5.92 2.27 19.73
N GLY A 94 6.94 2.61 20.53
CA GLY A 94 8.21 3.14 20.07
C GLY A 94 8.18 4.63 19.68
N PRO A 95 9.34 5.21 19.37
CA PRO A 95 9.50 6.65 19.16
C PRO A 95 9.01 7.11 17.77
N THR A 96 8.70 6.19 16.86
CA THR A 96 8.18 6.50 15.51
C THR A 96 6.67 6.65 15.46
N ASN A 97 5.95 6.19 16.49
CA ASN A 97 4.49 6.20 16.53
C ASN A 97 3.97 7.27 17.48
N ASN A 98 2.81 7.86 17.15
CA ASN A 98 2.04 8.58 18.16
C ASN A 98 1.41 7.58 19.11
N TRP A 99 1.50 7.86 20.40
CA TRP A 99 1.03 6.97 21.44
C TRP A 99 0.11 7.71 22.41
N MET A 100 -0.90 6.98 22.88
CA MET A 100 -1.73 7.35 24.02
C MET A 100 -2.06 6.07 24.79
N ALA A 101 -2.18 6.17 26.11
CA ALA A 101 -2.57 5.04 26.94
C ALA A 101 -3.93 4.48 26.46
N PRO A 102 -4.09 3.14 26.34
CA PRO A 102 -5.31 2.54 25.82
C PRO A 102 -6.58 3.00 26.56
N ALA A 103 -6.55 3.06 27.89
CA ALA A 103 -7.68 3.48 28.71
C ALA A 103 -8.12 4.93 28.40
N ASP A 104 -7.16 5.85 28.26
CA ASP A 104 -7.44 7.25 27.94
C ASP A 104 -7.99 7.39 26.52
N MET A 105 -7.42 6.63 25.57
CA MET A 105 -7.89 6.65 24.19
C MET A 105 -9.29 6.05 24.07
N TYR A 106 -9.58 4.92 24.73
CA TYR A 106 -10.93 4.36 24.77
C TYR A 106 -11.95 5.33 25.38
N LYS A 107 -11.62 6.00 26.49
CA LYS A 107 -12.47 7.03 27.08
C LYS A 107 -12.77 8.15 26.08
N LYS A 108 -11.75 8.63 25.36
CA LYS A 108 -11.89 9.67 24.34
C LYS A 108 -12.73 9.21 23.15
N MET A 109 -12.46 8.02 22.63
CA MET A 109 -13.18 7.45 21.49
C MET A 109 -14.64 7.18 21.82
N ASN A 110 -14.92 6.59 22.99
CA ASN A 110 -16.29 6.34 23.44
C ASN A 110 -17.08 7.64 23.60
N ALA A 111 -16.44 8.72 24.08
CA ALA A 111 -17.10 10.02 24.16
C ALA A 111 -17.44 10.61 22.77
N LEU A 112 -16.58 10.39 21.76
CA LEU A 112 -16.84 10.83 20.38
C LEU A 112 -17.88 9.98 19.66
N LEU A 113 -17.91 8.67 19.95
CA LEU A 113 -18.84 7.71 19.36
C LEU A 113 -20.23 7.73 20.02
N ALA A 114 -20.36 8.24 21.25
CA ALA A 114 -21.64 8.28 21.95
C ALA A 114 -22.72 9.02 21.13
N GLY A 115 -23.69 8.27 20.60
CA GLY A 115 -24.75 8.80 19.75
C GLY A 115 -24.30 9.32 18.38
N SER A 116 -23.11 8.96 17.90
CA SER A 116 -22.54 9.48 16.67
C SER A 116 -23.30 9.11 15.40
N MET A 117 -24.08 8.02 15.44
CA MET A 117 -24.81 7.49 14.29
C MET A 117 -26.32 7.76 14.34
N LYS A 118 -26.80 8.63 15.25
CA LYS A 118 -28.21 9.04 15.26
C LYS A 118 -28.64 9.59 13.90
N GLY A 119 -29.78 9.13 13.38
CA GLY A 119 -30.25 9.52 12.05
C GLY A 119 -29.55 8.78 10.89
N ARG A 120 -28.65 7.83 11.17
CA ARG A 120 -27.86 7.10 10.18
C ARG A 120 -28.03 5.59 10.32
N THR A 121 -27.69 4.89 9.25
CA THR A 121 -27.59 3.43 9.24
C THR A 121 -26.19 3.03 9.68
N MET A 122 -26.08 2.09 10.62
CA MET A 122 -24.85 1.36 10.89
C MET A 122 -24.76 0.16 9.96
N TYR A 123 -23.79 0.15 9.06
CA TYR A 123 -23.47 -0.99 8.20
C TYR A 123 -22.47 -1.89 8.92
N VAL A 124 -22.79 -3.18 9.05
CA VAL A 124 -21.88 -4.21 9.54
C VAL A 124 -21.23 -4.87 8.34
N VAL A 125 -19.95 -4.60 8.12
CA VAL A 125 -19.15 -5.01 6.97
C VAL A 125 -18.15 -6.09 7.40
N PRO A 126 -18.52 -7.38 7.34
CA PRO A 126 -17.55 -8.45 7.52
C PRO A 126 -16.66 -8.54 6.29
N TYR A 127 -15.36 -8.70 6.48
CA TYR A 127 -14.40 -8.80 5.39
C TYR A 127 -13.27 -9.78 5.68
N LEU A 128 -12.77 -10.37 4.60
CA LEU A 128 -11.68 -11.34 4.60
C LEU A 128 -10.46 -10.73 3.90
N MET A 129 -9.37 -10.57 4.65
CA MET A 129 -8.08 -10.11 4.16
C MET A 129 -7.21 -11.31 3.82
N GLY A 130 -6.95 -11.52 2.53
CA GLY A 130 -6.24 -12.67 1.98
C GLY A 130 -7.15 -13.65 1.23
N PRO A 131 -6.55 -14.58 0.47
CA PRO A 131 -7.30 -15.63 -0.22
C PRO A 131 -8.04 -16.56 0.77
N LYS A 132 -9.24 -17.00 0.39
CA LYS A 132 -10.01 -17.96 1.20
C LYS A 132 -9.19 -19.24 1.39
N GLY A 133 -9.05 -19.67 2.65
CA GLY A 133 -8.33 -20.89 3.01
C GLY A 133 -6.82 -20.70 3.24
N SER A 134 -6.27 -19.50 3.05
CA SER A 134 -4.88 -19.24 3.43
C SER A 134 -4.72 -19.26 4.95
N PRO A 135 -3.64 -19.86 5.50
CA PRO A 135 -3.34 -19.77 6.93
C PRO A 135 -2.91 -18.37 7.37
N LEU A 136 -2.64 -17.46 6.43
CA LEU A 136 -2.33 -16.06 6.72
C LEU A 136 -3.58 -15.17 6.73
N THR A 137 -4.71 -15.67 6.22
CA THR A 137 -5.92 -14.87 6.08
C THR A 137 -6.48 -14.46 7.44
N LYS A 138 -6.92 -13.20 7.54
CA LYS A 138 -7.55 -12.65 8.75
C LYS A 138 -8.94 -12.15 8.44
N VAL A 139 -9.85 -12.34 9.39
CA VAL A 139 -11.21 -11.80 9.33
C VAL A 139 -11.24 -10.48 10.10
N GLY A 140 -11.89 -9.48 9.54
CA GLY A 140 -12.30 -8.29 10.27
C GLY A 140 -13.80 -8.05 10.12
N VAL A 141 -14.37 -7.36 11.10
CA VAL A 141 -15.74 -6.83 11.02
C VAL A 141 -15.66 -5.34 11.27
N GLU A 142 -15.96 -4.56 10.23
CA GLU A 142 -16.02 -3.10 10.31
C GLU A 142 -17.46 -2.64 10.44
N ILE A 143 -17.76 -1.84 11.46
CA ILE A 143 -19.00 -1.07 11.51
C ILE A 143 -18.76 0.34 10.99
N THR A 144 -19.65 0.85 10.15
CA THR A 144 -19.51 2.15 9.51
C THR A 144 -20.87 2.81 9.28
N ASP A 145 -20.92 4.14 9.32
CA ASP A 145 -22.10 4.93 8.95
C ASP A 145 -22.03 5.49 7.51
N SER A 146 -21.11 4.97 6.69
CA SER A 146 -20.81 5.47 5.35
C SER A 146 -21.00 4.41 4.26
N ILE A 147 -21.96 4.64 3.35
CA ILE A 147 -22.17 3.78 2.16
C ILE A 147 -20.94 3.78 1.24
N TYR A 148 -20.23 4.91 1.12
CA TYR A 148 -19.00 5.00 0.33
C TYR A 148 -17.95 4.01 0.85
N VAL A 149 -17.81 3.88 2.17
CA VAL A 149 -16.89 2.93 2.80
C VAL A 149 -17.29 1.49 2.49
N VAL A 150 -18.57 1.15 2.60
CA VAL A 150 -19.08 -0.19 2.25
C VAL A 150 -18.73 -0.56 0.80
N LEU A 151 -19.06 0.33 -0.15
CA LEU A 151 -18.81 0.10 -1.57
C LEU A 151 -17.31 0.05 -1.90
N SER A 152 -16.49 0.83 -1.21
CA SER A 152 -15.03 0.80 -1.37
C SER A 152 -14.41 -0.46 -0.77
N MET A 153 -14.87 -0.90 0.42
CA MET A 153 -14.43 -2.15 1.03
C MET A 153 -14.81 -3.36 0.19
N ARG A 154 -15.95 -3.33 -0.50
CA ARG A 154 -16.32 -4.37 -1.50
C ARG A 154 -15.28 -4.54 -2.60
N VAL A 155 -14.69 -3.43 -3.04
CA VAL A 155 -13.63 -3.46 -4.06
C VAL A 155 -12.31 -3.94 -3.45
N MET A 156 -11.98 -3.46 -2.25
CA MET A 156 -10.66 -3.64 -1.66
C MET A 156 -10.48 -4.96 -0.89
N ALA A 157 -11.57 -5.61 -0.48
CA ALA A 157 -11.54 -6.85 0.29
C ALA A 157 -12.64 -7.82 -0.18
N ARG A 158 -12.58 -9.06 0.30
CA ARG A 158 -13.64 -10.06 0.08
C ARG A 158 -14.66 -9.89 1.20
N ILE A 159 -15.80 -9.26 0.93
CA ILE A 159 -16.78 -8.89 1.97
C ILE A 159 -18.00 -9.81 2.02
N GLY A 160 -18.71 -9.80 3.14
CA GLY A 160 -19.99 -10.47 3.30
C GLY A 160 -19.87 -11.89 3.88
N ASP A 161 -20.76 -12.77 3.44
CA ASP A 161 -20.93 -14.12 4.01
C ASP A 161 -19.62 -14.94 3.99
N VAL A 162 -18.77 -14.72 2.98
CA VAL A 162 -17.45 -15.39 2.85
C VAL A 162 -16.54 -15.18 4.07
N ALA A 163 -16.63 -14.03 4.74
CA ALA A 163 -15.85 -13.73 5.92
C ALA A 163 -16.41 -14.45 7.17
N TYR A 164 -17.73 -14.53 7.30
CA TYR A 164 -18.36 -15.29 8.38
C TYR A 164 -18.16 -16.80 8.22
N GLU A 165 -18.23 -17.33 7.00
CA GLU A 165 -17.90 -18.72 6.72
C GLU A 165 -16.48 -19.07 7.17
N HIS A 166 -15.53 -18.16 6.96
CA HIS A 166 -14.14 -18.38 7.38
C HIS A 166 -13.96 -18.24 8.89
N LEU A 167 -14.67 -17.29 9.51
CA LEU A 167 -14.62 -17.06 10.97
C LEU A 167 -15.24 -18.22 11.76
N GLY A 168 -16.34 -18.80 11.25
CA GLY A 168 -17.12 -19.79 11.97
C GLY A 168 -17.63 -19.23 13.31
N GLU A 169 -17.37 -19.97 14.39
CA GLU A 169 -17.75 -19.59 15.77
C GLU A 169 -16.62 -18.86 16.53
N SER A 170 -15.46 -18.63 15.90
CA SER A 170 -14.29 -17.99 16.53
C SER A 170 -14.56 -16.53 16.91
N ASP A 171 -13.93 -16.06 17.98
CA ASP A 171 -13.89 -14.64 18.37
C ASP A 171 -12.63 -13.91 17.85
N ASP A 172 -11.76 -14.62 17.11
CA ASP A 172 -10.54 -14.10 16.49
C ASP A 172 -10.86 -13.34 15.19
N PHE A 173 -11.47 -12.17 15.36
CA PHE A 173 -11.65 -11.20 14.29
C PHE A 173 -11.19 -9.82 14.75
N THR A 174 -10.67 -9.04 13.79
CA THR A 174 -10.35 -7.64 14.04
C THR A 174 -11.63 -6.81 14.13
N ARG A 175 -11.80 -6.16 15.29
CA ARG A 175 -12.91 -5.24 15.54
C ARG A 175 -12.58 -3.89 14.91
N GLY A 176 -13.46 -3.37 14.07
CA GLY A 176 -13.28 -2.08 13.43
C GLY A 176 -14.49 -1.18 13.65
N THR A 177 -14.34 -0.09 14.39
CA THR A 177 -15.40 0.92 14.54
C THR A 177 -15.06 2.16 13.74
N HIS A 178 -15.90 2.50 12.76
CA HIS A 178 -15.79 3.72 11.97
C HIS A 178 -17.04 4.60 12.13
N SER A 179 -16.86 5.91 12.31
CA SER A 179 -17.92 6.90 12.15
C SER A 179 -17.40 8.18 11.52
N MET A 180 -18.10 8.67 10.50
CA MET A 180 -17.73 9.92 9.82
C MET A 180 -17.82 11.15 10.75
N LEU A 181 -18.64 11.09 11.80
CA LEU A 181 -19.02 12.24 12.62
C LEU A 181 -19.50 13.41 11.73
N ASP A 182 -18.84 14.55 11.86
CA ASP A 182 -18.97 15.79 11.10
C ASP A 182 -17.81 16.01 10.11
N VAL A 183 -16.89 15.03 9.99
CA VAL A 183 -15.64 15.12 9.21
C VAL A 183 -14.74 16.30 9.65
N ASN A 184 -14.92 16.78 10.88
CA ASN A 184 -14.12 17.86 11.45
C ASN A 184 -12.69 17.36 11.78
N PRO A 185 -11.63 17.98 11.22
CA PRO A 185 -10.24 17.64 11.53
C PRO A 185 -9.90 17.60 13.03
N ASP A 186 -10.50 18.46 13.85
CA ASP A 186 -10.21 18.53 15.30
C ASP A 186 -10.74 17.32 16.07
N ARG A 187 -11.70 16.61 15.47
CA ARG A 187 -12.31 15.40 16.02
C ARG A 187 -11.87 14.15 15.27
N ARG A 188 -10.82 14.25 14.45
CA ARG A 188 -10.30 13.15 13.64
C ARG A 188 -9.28 12.32 14.39
N PHE A 189 -9.54 11.02 14.51
CA PHE A 189 -8.65 10.06 15.17
C PHE A 189 -8.69 8.71 14.46
N ILE A 190 -7.52 8.10 14.27
CA ILE A 190 -7.37 6.75 13.73
C ILE A 190 -6.51 5.95 14.71
N CYS A 191 -7.16 5.18 15.58
CA CYS A 191 -6.56 4.55 16.74
C CYS A 191 -6.50 3.03 16.57
N HIS A 192 -5.35 2.45 16.91
CA HIS A 192 -5.11 1.01 16.83
C HIS A 192 -4.78 0.50 18.23
N PHE A 193 -5.39 -0.60 18.63
CA PHE A 193 -5.19 -1.24 19.92
C PHE A 193 -4.67 -2.66 19.67
N PRO A 194 -3.34 -2.86 19.57
CA PRO A 194 -2.77 -4.12 19.11
C PRO A 194 -3.13 -5.33 19.98
N GLN A 195 -3.18 -5.16 21.30
CA GLN A 195 -3.50 -6.21 22.26
C GLN A 195 -4.96 -6.64 22.19
N ASP A 196 -5.85 -5.71 21.85
CA ASP A 196 -7.30 -5.94 21.83
C ASP A 196 -7.82 -6.34 20.44
N ASN A 197 -6.92 -6.41 19.44
CA ASN A 197 -7.24 -6.59 18.01
C ASN A 197 -8.37 -5.65 17.55
N ASN A 198 -8.23 -4.36 17.88
CA ASN A 198 -9.29 -3.36 17.71
C ASN A 198 -8.78 -2.09 17.00
N ILE A 199 -9.63 -1.50 16.16
CA ILE A 199 -9.38 -0.29 15.39
C ILE A 199 -10.57 0.64 15.59
N ILE A 200 -10.33 1.90 15.94
CA ILE A 200 -11.37 2.93 15.99
C ILE A 200 -10.95 4.10 15.12
N SER A 201 -11.79 4.46 14.15
CA SER A 201 -11.59 5.60 13.25
C SER A 201 -12.79 6.54 13.30
N VAL A 202 -12.55 7.82 13.59
CA VAL A 202 -13.60 8.84 13.65
C VAL A 202 -13.21 10.11 12.91
N GLY A 203 -14.19 10.83 12.38
CA GLY A 203 -13.99 12.17 11.81
C GLY A 203 -13.31 12.21 10.43
N SER A 204 -13.36 11.11 9.69
CA SER A 204 -12.88 10.99 8.31
C SER A 204 -13.85 10.12 7.49
N ASN A 205 -13.83 10.26 6.18
CA ASN A 205 -14.51 9.43 5.18
C ASN A 205 -13.58 9.14 3.98
N TYR A 206 -12.26 9.26 4.17
CA TYR A 206 -11.28 9.18 3.08
C TYR A 206 -10.35 7.96 3.19
N GLY A 207 -10.41 7.10 2.17
CA GLY A 207 -9.37 6.11 1.84
C GLY A 207 -8.77 5.37 3.04
N GLY A 208 -7.44 5.51 3.23
CA GLY A 208 -6.70 4.76 4.25
C GLY A 208 -7.04 5.08 5.71
N ASN A 209 -7.89 6.08 5.98
CA ASN A 209 -8.40 6.35 7.33
C ASN A 209 -9.64 5.50 7.64
N VAL A 210 -10.37 5.05 6.62
CA VAL A 210 -11.70 4.45 6.77
C VAL A 210 -11.82 3.06 6.17
N LEU A 211 -10.95 2.68 5.23
CA LEU A 211 -10.86 1.31 4.77
C LEU A 211 -10.02 0.52 5.77
N LEU A 212 -10.63 0.09 6.88
CA LEU A 212 -9.90 -0.40 8.06
C LEU A 212 -9.14 -1.68 7.76
N GLY A 213 -9.60 -2.50 6.82
CA GLY A 213 -8.88 -3.67 6.32
C GLY A 213 -7.53 -3.32 5.67
N LYS A 214 -7.40 -2.14 5.03
CA LYS A 214 -6.23 -1.78 4.21
C LYS A 214 -4.99 -1.42 5.02
N LYS A 215 -4.90 -0.20 5.56
CA LYS A 215 -3.68 0.26 6.26
C LYS A 215 -3.72 -0.07 7.75
N CYS A 216 -4.90 -0.02 8.36
CA CYS A 216 -5.08 -0.21 9.80
C CYS A 216 -4.90 -1.68 10.19
N LEU A 217 -5.63 -2.60 9.55
CA LEU A 217 -5.41 -4.02 9.74
C LEU A 217 -4.17 -4.50 8.98
N ALA A 218 -4.15 -4.42 7.64
CA ALA A 218 -3.15 -5.18 6.89
C ALA A 218 -1.70 -4.71 6.99
N LEU A 219 -1.41 -3.57 7.63
CA LEU A 219 -0.04 -3.20 8.00
C LEU A 219 0.14 -2.93 9.50
N ARG A 220 -0.66 -2.07 10.14
CA ARG A 220 -0.40 -1.71 11.55
C ARG A 220 -0.67 -2.89 12.49
N LEU A 221 -1.92 -3.33 12.60
CA LEU A 221 -2.20 -4.52 13.39
C LEU A 221 -1.53 -5.76 12.79
N GLY A 222 -1.48 -5.88 11.47
CA GLY A 222 -0.83 -6.97 10.76
C GLY A 222 0.64 -7.12 11.11
N SER A 223 1.40 -6.04 11.26
CA SER A 223 2.83 -6.11 11.63
C SER A 223 3.00 -6.59 13.07
N TYR A 224 2.14 -6.15 13.99
CA TYR A 224 2.14 -6.63 15.37
C TYR A 224 1.76 -8.11 15.46
N LEU A 225 0.68 -8.52 14.79
CA LEU A 225 0.23 -9.92 14.70
C LEU A 225 1.31 -10.78 14.05
N GLY A 226 1.89 -10.31 12.95
CA GLY A 226 2.98 -10.99 12.23
C GLY A 226 4.18 -11.25 13.13
N ARG A 227 4.63 -10.26 13.90
CA ARG A 227 5.71 -10.45 14.88
C ARG A 227 5.38 -11.58 15.86
N ASN A 228 4.18 -11.54 16.44
CA ASN A 228 3.78 -12.46 17.50
C ASN A 228 3.51 -13.89 16.97
N GLU A 229 3.11 -14.02 15.72
CA GLU A 229 2.74 -15.28 15.07
C GLU A 229 3.82 -15.85 14.14
N GLY A 230 4.96 -15.16 13.99
CA GLY A 230 6.11 -15.61 13.19
C GLY A 230 5.99 -15.40 11.67
N TRP A 231 5.30 -14.35 11.24
CA TRP A 231 5.17 -13.93 9.83
C TRP A 231 5.38 -12.41 9.69
N MET A 232 5.30 -11.86 8.48
CA MET A 232 5.66 -10.46 8.18
C MET A 232 4.52 -9.77 7.44
N ALA A 233 4.12 -8.57 7.89
CA ALA A 233 3.18 -7.72 7.18
C ALA A 233 3.91 -6.49 6.64
N GLU A 234 4.01 -6.39 5.33
CA GLU A 234 4.96 -5.50 4.66
C GLU A 234 4.27 -4.62 3.63
N HIS A 235 4.71 -3.36 3.54
CA HIS A 235 4.24 -2.41 2.53
C HIS A 235 4.92 -2.66 1.18
N MET A 236 4.68 -3.84 0.64
CA MET A 236 5.31 -4.36 -0.56
C MET A 236 4.29 -4.73 -1.63
N LEU A 237 4.61 -4.40 -2.88
CA LEU A 237 4.00 -5.09 -4.01
C LEU A 237 4.54 -6.53 -4.09
N ILE A 238 3.82 -7.39 -4.81
CA ILE A 238 4.24 -8.73 -5.20
C ILE A 238 4.01 -8.88 -6.70
N LEU A 239 5.04 -9.28 -7.44
CA LEU A 239 4.94 -9.60 -8.86
C LEU A 239 5.67 -10.89 -9.20
N GLY A 240 5.22 -11.56 -10.25
CA GLY A 240 5.86 -12.70 -10.89
C GLY A 240 6.49 -12.29 -12.22
N VAL A 241 7.68 -12.83 -12.50
CA VAL A 241 8.40 -12.66 -13.76
C VAL A 241 8.46 -14.01 -14.46
N GLU A 242 7.76 -14.14 -15.57
CA GLU A 242 7.77 -15.34 -16.41
C GLU A 242 8.72 -15.13 -17.58
N SER A 243 9.75 -15.97 -17.67
CA SER A 243 10.68 -15.96 -18.80
C SER A 243 10.03 -16.58 -20.06
N PRO A 244 10.62 -16.39 -21.26
CA PRO A 244 10.13 -17.02 -22.49
C PRO A 244 10.06 -18.56 -22.46
N THR A 245 10.77 -19.20 -21.52
CA THR A 245 10.74 -20.66 -21.31
C THR A 245 9.62 -21.12 -20.37
N GLY A 246 8.84 -20.19 -19.80
CA GLY A 246 7.79 -20.46 -18.81
C GLY A 246 8.28 -20.44 -17.35
N GLU A 247 9.59 -20.30 -17.11
CA GLU A 247 10.13 -20.26 -15.74
C GLU A 247 9.72 -18.98 -15.00
N LYS A 248 8.95 -19.11 -13.90
CA LYS A 248 8.48 -17.99 -13.06
C LYS A 248 9.40 -17.73 -11.87
N THR A 249 9.64 -16.45 -11.56
CA THR A 249 10.29 -15.98 -10.33
C THR A 249 9.44 -14.88 -9.70
N TYR A 250 9.15 -14.97 -8.40
CA TYR A 250 8.38 -13.95 -7.70
C TYR A 250 9.29 -13.06 -6.87
N VAL A 251 8.97 -11.76 -6.87
CA VAL A 251 9.69 -10.73 -6.11
C VAL A 251 8.71 -9.87 -5.34
N ALA A 252 9.14 -9.40 -4.18
CA ALA A 252 8.44 -8.38 -3.40
C ALA A 252 9.23 -7.06 -3.47
N ALA A 253 8.54 -5.91 -3.47
CA ALA A 253 9.23 -4.62 -3.48
C ALA A 253 8.55 -3.56 -2.60
N ALA A 254 9.32 -2.98 -1.68
CA ALA A 254 8.90 -1.90 -0.79
C ALA A 254 9.42 -0.56 -1.32
N PHE A 255 8.49 0.24 -1.85
CA PHE A 255 8.73 1.65 -2.17
C PHE A 255 7.75 2.52 -1.36
N PRO A 256 8.17 3.69 -0.85
CA PRO A 256 7.27 4.64 -0.21
C PRO A 256 6.06 5.01 -1.10
N SER A 257 5.04 5.61 -0.49
CA SER A 257 3.88 6.09 -1.25
C SER A 257 4.31 7.01 -2.40
N ALA A 258 3.66 6.88 -3.56
CA ALA A 258 3.96 7.63 -4.78
C ALA A 258 5.40 7.43 -5.35
N CYS A 259 6.10 6.35 -4.98
CA CYS A 259 7.42 6.00 -5.51
C CYS A 259 7.40 4.84 -6.54
N GLY A 260 6.25 4.58 -7.18
CA GLY A 260 6.16 3.70 -8.35
C GLY A 260 5.77 2.24 -8.10
N LYS A 261 5.25 1.87 -6.91
CA LYS A 261 4.81 0.49 -6.64
C LYS A 261 3.81 -0.03 -7.66
N THR A 262 2.69 0.67 -7.87
CA THR A 262 1.65 0.27 -8.84
C THR A 262 2.19 0.16 -10.27
N ASN A 263 3.05 1.10 -10.70
CA ASN A 263 3.69 1.04 -12.03
C ASN A 263 4.60 -0.20 -12.16
N PHE A 264 5.35 -0.53 -11.12
CA PHE A 264 6.28 -1.66 -11.14
C PHE A 264 5.55 -3.01 -11.04
N ALA A 265 4.50 -3.09 -10.21
CA ALA A 265 3.66 -4.30 -10.07
C ALA A 265 2.90 -4.66 -11.35
N MET A 266 2.59 -3.66 -12.18
CA MET A 266 1.81 -3.79 -13.41
C MET A 266 2.64 -3.52 -14.67
N LEU A 267 3.95 -3.72 -14.57
CA LEU A 267 4.93 -3.41 -15.61
C LEU A 267 4.63 -4.16 -16.93
N ILE A 268 4.83 -3.47 -18.06
CA ILE A 268 4.82 -4.11 -19.38
C ILE A 268 6.25 -4.09 -19.93
N PRO A 269 6.84 -5.26 -20.21
CA PRO A 269 8.13 -5.36 -20.87
C PRO A 269 8.15 -4.63 -22.21
N PRO A 270 9.24 -3.89 -22.55
CA PRO A 270 9.35 -3.28 -23.86
C PRO A 270 9.50 -4.37 -24.94
N ALA A 271 9.29 -4.01 -26.20
CA ALA A 271 9.22 -4.97 -27.32
C ALA A 271 10.44 -5.90 -27.43
N HIS A 272 11.63 -5.42 -27.04
CA HIS A 272 12.86 -6.21 -26.98
C HIS A 272 12.73 -7.48 -26.12
N PHE A 273 11.99 -7.41 -25.01
CA PHE A 273 11.75 -8.52 -24.09
C PHE A 273 10.59 -9.43 -24.55
N LYS A 274 10.46 -9.65 -25.86
CA LYS A 274 9.41 -10.51 -26.42
C LYS A 274 9.42 -11.89 -25.74
N GLY A 275 8.27 -12.31 -25.23
CA GLY A 275 8.09 -13.58 -24.53
C GLY A 275 8.25 -13.50 -23.01
N TRP A 276 8.85 -12.44 -22.46
CA TRP A 276 8.79 -12.16 -21.03
C TRP A 276 7.40 -11.63 -20.65
N LYS A 277 6.88 -12.08 -19.51
CA LYS A 277 5.63 -11.57 -18.95
C LYS A 277 5.83 -11.17 -17.50
N ILE A 278 5.17 -10.09 -17.10
CA ILE A 278 5.08 -9.66 -15.71
C ILE A 278 3.64 -9.90 -15.25
N TRP A 279 3.51 -10.56 -14.10
CA TRP A 279 2.24 -10.92 -13.49
C TRP A 279 2.08 -10.21 -12.14
N THR A 280 0.99 -9.47 -11.96
CA THR A 280 0.67 -8.79 -10.70
C THR A 280 0.01 -9.75 -9.73
N ILE A 281 0.54 -9.87 -8.51
CA ILE A 281 -0.13 -10.56 -7.38
C ILE A 281 -0.77 -9.51 -6.46
N GLY A 282 -0.07 -8.42 -6.18
CA GLY A 282 -0.56 -7.27 -5.41
C GLY A 282 0.34 -6.06 -5.59
N ASP A 283 -0.16 -4.84 -5.36
CA ASP A 283 0.58 -3.61 -5.65
C ASP A 283 0.99 -2.79 -4.41
N ASP A 284 0.55 -3.19 -3.21
CA ASP A 284 0.67 -2.35 -2.03
C ASP A 284 1.02 -3.11 -0.73
N ILE A 285 0.46 -4.29 -0.49
CA ILE A 285 0.66 -5.04 0.76
C ILE A 285 1.04 -6.50 0.47
N ALA A 286 2.01 -7.01 1.24
CA ALA A 286 2.42 -8.40 1.24
C ALA A 286 2.36 -8.97 2.67
N TRP A 287 1.70 -10.10 2.84
CA TRP A 287 1.83 -10.92 4.06
C TRP A 287 2.70 -12.12 3.74
N MET A 288 3.81 -12.27 4.47
CA MET A 288 4.85 -13.25 4.15
C MET A 288 5.15 -14.19 5.31
N LYS A 289 5.26 -15.49 5.03
CA LYS A 289 5.52 -16.53 6.04
C LYS A 289 6.50 -17.58 5.53
N PRO A 290 7.40 -18.12 6.37
CA PRO A 290 8.20 -19.27 6.01
C PRO A 290 7.31 -20.48 5.64
N GLY A 291 7.53 -21.02 4.44
CA GLY A 291 6.84 -22.21 3.93
C GLY A 291 7.52 -23.51 4.36
N PRO A 292 6.85 -24.66 4.14
CA PRO A 292 7.36 -25.98 4.52
C PRO A 292 8.65 -26.38 3.78
N ASP A 293 8.89 -25.83 2.59
CA ASP A 293 10.12 -26.05 1.82
C ASP A 293 11.30 -25.15 2.28
N GLY A 294 11.06 -24.30 3.29
CA GLY A 294 12.04 -23.37 3.84
C GLY A 294 12.21 -22.05 3.09
N ARG A 295 11.42 -21.78 2.04
CA ARG A 295 11.35 -20.47 1.37
C ARG A 295 10.37 -19.52 2.07
N LEU A 296 10.46 -18.23 1.79
CA LEU A 296 9.47 -17.24 2.22
C LEU A 296 8.33 -17.18 1.19
N TYR A 297 7.10 -17.41 1.61
CA TYR A 297 5.91 -17.32 0.75
C TYR A 297 5.15 -16.04 1.03
N ALA A 298 4.53 -15.43 0.02
CA ALA A 298 3.75 -14.21 0.15
C ALA A 298 2.34 -14.34 -0.43
N ILE A 299 1.36 -13.74 0.25
CA ILE A 299 0.03 -13.46 -0.30
C ILE A 299 -0.21 -11.95 -0.37
N ASN A 300 -1.07 -11.53 -1.30
CA ASN A 300 -1.70 -10.22 -1.26
C ASN A 300 -2.98 -10.31 -0.41
N PRO A 301 -3.09 -9.57 0.71
CA PRO A 301 -4.30 -9.57 1.51
C PRO A 301 -5.48 -8.84 0.84
N GLU A 302 -5.22 -7.95 -0.13
CA GLU A 302 -6.25 -7.14 -0.77
C GLU A 302 -6.98 -7.88 -1.92
N ALA A 303 -8.13 -7.35 -2.34
CA ALA A 303 -8.92 -7.82 -3.48
C ALA A 303 -9.05 -6.79 -4.62
N GLY A 304 -8.49 -5.61 -4.43
CA GLY A 304 -8.56 -4.48 -5.36
C GLY A 304 -7.36 -3.56 -5.24
N TYR A 305 -7.33 -2.55 -6.09
CA TYR A 305 -6.29 -1.52 -6.09
C TYR A 305 -6.89 -0.18 -5.67
N PHE A 306 -6.20 0.49 -4.73
CA PHE A 306 -6.54 1.85 -4.30
C PHE A 306 -5.43 2.84 -4.72
N GLY A 307 -5.23 2.96 -6.03
CA GLY A 307 -4.09 3.64 -6.64
C GLY A 307 -4.24 5.16 -6.70
N VAL A 308 -3.11 5.87 -6.68
CA VAL A 308 -3.06 7.31 -7.01
C VAL A 308 -3.33 7.47 -8.49
N VAL A 309 -4.29 8.33 -8.86
CA VAL A 309 -4.69 8.51 -10.26
C VAL A 309 -3.75 9.44 -11.03
N PRO A 310 -3.37 10.64 -10.53
CA PRO A 310 -2.57 11.60 -11.30
C PRO A 310 -1.24 11.02 -11.78
N GLY A 311 -0.91 11.27 -13.06
CA GLY A 311 0.25 10.68 -13.74
C GLY A 311 0.03 9.28 -14.34
N THR A 312 -1.12 8.63 -14.07
CA THR A 312 -1.49 7.36 -14.72
C THR A 312 -1.98 7.62 -16.15
N ASN A 313 -1.35 6.97 -17.13
CA ASN A 313 -1.69 7.05 -18.55
C ASN A 313 -1.14 5.83 -19.32
N ASN A 314 -1.43 5.73 -20.62
CA ASN A 314 -0.97 4.62 -21.46
C ASN A 314 0.53 4.60 -21.73
N LYS A 315 1.29 5.64 -21.36
CA LYS A 315 2.76 5.61 -21.38
C LYS A 315 3.32 5.08 -20.04
N SER A 316 2.73 5.48 -18.93
CA SER A 316 3.25 5.19 -17.58
C SER A 316 2.75 3.88 -17.00
N ASN A 317 1.48 3.52 -17.24
CA ASN A 317 0.86 2.29 -16.76
C ASN A 317 -0.38 1.89 -17.60
N PRO A 318 -0.19 1.27 -18.78
CA PRO A 318 -1.29 0.81 -19.63
C PRO A 318 -2.20 -0.22 -18.96
N ASN A 319 -1.65 -1.07 -18.08
CA ASN A 319 -2.43 -2.07 -17.35
C ASN A 319 -3.37 -1.40 -16.34
N ALA A 320 -2.92 -0.39 -15.59
CA ALA A 320 -3.80 0.40 -14.73
C ALA A 320 -4.88 1.11 -15.54
N MET A 321 -4.54 1.73 -16.68
CA MET A 321 -5.53 2.37 -17.55
C MET A 321 -6.63 1.41 -17.98
N LYS A 322 -6.30 0.18 -18.36
CA LYS A 322 -7.28 -0.87 -18.69
C LYS A 322 -8.09 -1.34 -17.48
N THR A 323 -7.48 -1.38 -16.31
CA THR A 323 -8.11 -1.83 -15.06
C THR A 323 -9.23 -0.87 -14.63
N ILE A 324 -9.01 0.44 -14.78
CA ILE A 324 -9.87 1.49 -14.25
C ILE A 324 -11.02 1.91 -15.19
N THR A 325 -11.13 1.31 -16.37
CA THR A 325 -12.18 1.68 -17.35
C THR A 325 -13.57 1.19 -16.96
N ARG A 326 -13.68 0.26 -16.00
CA ARG A 326 -14.96 -0.30 -15.57
C ARG A 326 -14.98 -0.61 -14.09
N ASP A 327 -16.18 -0.67 -13.51
CA ASP A 327 -16.43 -1.08 -12.12
C ASP A 327 -15.58 -0.32 -11.09
N THR A 328 -15.25 0.95 -11.37
CA THR A 328 -14.27 1.73 -10.62
C THR A 328 -14.93 2.90 -9.90
N ILE A 329 -14.57 3.10 -8.63
CA ILE A 329 -14.93 4.30 -7.88
C ILE A 329 -13.77 5.29 -7.95
N TYR A 330 -13.97 6.40 -8.62
CA TYR A 330 -13.02 7.52 -8.66
C TYR A 330 -13.28 8.46 -7.49
N THR A 331 -12.23 8.95 -6.83
CA THR A 331 -12.34 9.90 -5.73
C THR A 331 -11.44 11.12 -5.99
N ASN A 332 -12.05 12.32 -6.01
CA ASN A 332 -11.38 13.62 -6.15
C ASN A 332 -10.59 13.84 -7.46
N VAL A 333 -11.01 13.20 -8.55
CA VAL A 333 -10.58 13.57 -9.91
C VAL A 333 -11.41 14.74 -10.45
N ALA A 334 -11.07 15.25 -11.63
CA ALA A 334 -11.90 16.21 -12.34
C ALA A 334 -13.04 15.49 -13.08
N LEU A 335 -14.20 16.15 -13.19
CA LEU A 335 -15.40 15.62 -13.86
C LEU A 335 -15.70 16.45 -15.11
N THR A 336 -15.68 15.83 -16.29
CA THR A 336 -15.93 16.52 -17.57
C THR A 336 -17.44 16.68 -17.84
N PRO A 337 -17.86 17.64 -18.69
CA PRO A 337 -19.28 17.91 -18.95
C PRO A 337 -20.06 16.71 -19.52
N ASP A 338 -19.39 15.80 -20.21
CA ASP A 338 -19.96 14.59 -20.79
C ASP A 338 -19.95 13.37 -19.84
N GLY A 339 -19.62 13.58 -18.57
CA GLY A 339 -19.64 12.55 -17.52
C GLY A 339 -18.44 11.61 -17.50
N ASP A 340 -17.33 11.99 -18.15
CA ASP A 340 -16.03 11.30 -18.05
C ASP A 340 -15.17 11.91 -16.92
N VAL A 341 -14.00 11.34 -16.66
CA VAL A 341 -13.05 11.83 -15.65
C VAL A 341 -11.73 12.28 -16.28
N TRP A 342 -11.11 13.29 -15.66
CA TRP A 342 -9.79 13.79 -16.06
C TRP A 342 -8.87 14.04 -14.87
N TRP A 343 -7.56 13.97 -15.11
CA TRP A 343 -6.51 14.29 -14.15
C TRP A 343 -5.24 14.74 -14.86
N GLU A 344 -4.34 15.41 -14.14
CA GLU A 344 -3.06 15.84 -14.68
C GLU A 344 -2.25 14.66 -15.18
N GLY A 345 -1.89 14.72 -16.48
CA GLY A 345 -1.12 13.68 -17.15
C GLY A 345 -1.93 12.51 -17.70
N LYS A 346 -3.28 12.58 -17.70
CA LYS A 346 -4.13 11.61 -18.41
C LYS A 346 -3.87 11.67 -19.92
N ASP A 347 -4.09 10.55 -20.63
CA ASP A 347 -4.08 10.52 -22.09
C ASP A 347 -5.16 11.43 -22.71
N GLY A 348 -4.85 12.00 -23.88
CA GLY A 348 -5.74 12.84 -24.67
C GLY A 348 -5.51 14.34 -24.47
N GLU A 349 -6.38 15.16 -25.08
CA GLU A 349 -6.33 16.61 -24.93
C GLU A 349 -6.78 17.04 -23.53
N VAL A 350 -6.20 18.15 -23.04
CA VAL A 350 -6.67 18.79 -21.80
C VAL A 350 -8.08 19.36 -22.06
N PRO A 351 -9.08 19.07 -21.21
CA PRO A 351 -10.44 19.55 -21.42
C PRO A 351 -10.46 21.09 -21.40
N LYS A 352 -11.21 21.70 -22.33
CA LYS A 352 -11.41 23.16 -22.39
C LYS A 352 -12.08 23.68 -21.13
N GLU A 353 -12.99 22.89 -20.57
CA GLU A 353 -13.61 23.12 -19.27
C GLU A 353 -14.02 21.80 -18.60
N CYS A 354 -13.98 21.76 -17.28
CA CYS A 354 -14.51 20.68 -16.46
C CYS A 354 -14.86 21.19 -15.06
N LEU A 355 -15.36 20.32 -14.18
CA LEU A 355 -15.41 20.57 -12.76
C LEU A 355 -14.13 20.02 -12.10
N ASP A 356 -13.46 20.85 -11.31
CA ASP A 356 -12.36 20.39 -10.46
C ASP A 356 -12.87 19.42 -9.38
N TRP A 357 -11.92 18.85 -8.65
CA TRP A 357 -12.20 17.92 -7.57
C TRP A 357 -12.98 18.54 -6.40
N LYS A 358 -13.01 19.87 -6.27
CA LYS A 358 -13.83 20.60 -5.28
C LYS A 358 -15.23 20.91 -5.83
N GLY A 359 -15.47 20.72 -7.12
CA GLY A 359 -16.72 21.03 -7.81
C GLY A 359 -16.79 22.43 -8.41
N ASN A 360 -15.68 23.18 -8.46
CA ASN A 360 -15.61 24.48 -9.10
C ASN A 360 -15.37 24.33 -10.61
N LYS A 361 -15.77 25.33 -11.39
CA LYS A 361 -15.39 25.41 -12.80
C LYS A 361 -13.86 25.50 -12.92
N TRP A 362 -13.29 24.66 -13.78
CA TRP A 362 -11.88 24.62 -14.10
C TRP A 362 -11.66 24.74 -15.61
N THR A 363 -10.60 25.44 -15.98
CA THR A 363 -10.08 25.56 -17.36
C THR A 363 -8.55 25.42 -17.32
N PRO A 364 -7.88 25.20 -18.47
CA PRO A 364 -6.41 25.12 -18.52
C PRO A 364 -5.68 26.35 -17.96
N ASP A 365 -6.32 27.51 -17.94
CA ASP A 365 -5.77 28.77 -17.39
C ASP A 365 -5.93 28.88 -15.86
N SER A 366 -6.60 27.92 -15.22
CA SER A 366 -6.80 27.91 -13.77
C SER A 366 -5.48 27.64 -13.04
N LYS A 367 -5.24 28.37 -11.95
CA LYS A 367 -4.01 28.23 -11.14
C LYS A 367 -3.97 26.92 -10.34
N GLU A 368 -5.13 26.43 -9.95
CA GLU A 368 -5.29 25.20 -9.18
C GLU A 368 -5.33 23.98 -10.10
N LYS A 369 -4.94 22.82 -9.57
CA LYS A 369 -5.06 21.53 -10.27
C LYS A 369 -6.52 21.09 -10.35
N ALA A 370 -6.91 20.46 -11.47
CA ALA A 370 -8.26 19.95 -11.68
C ALA A 370 -8.51 18.71 -10.80
N ALA A 371 -7.54 17.79 -10.70
CA ALA A 371 -7.62 16.65 -9.80
C ALA A 371 -6.79 16.91 -8.54
N HIS A 372 -7.24 16.38 -7.39
CA HIS A 372 -6.43 16.42 -6.19
C HIS A 372 -5.15 15.59 -6.41
N PRO A 373 -3.95 16.03 -5.97
CA PRO A 373 -2.70 15.26 -6.15
C PRO A 373 -2.73 13.85 -5.55
N ASN A 374 -3.56 13.64 -4.53
CA ASN A 374 -3.81 12.34 -3.90
C ASN A 374 -5.21 11.79 -4.25
N SER A 375 -5.76 12.16 -5.41
CA SER A 375 -6.99 11.54 -5.93
C SER A 375 -6.76 10.06 -6.25
N ARG A 376 -7.81 9.26 -6.14
CA ARG A 376 -7.73 7.79 -6.11
C ARG A 376 -8.71 7.13 -7.06
N PHE A 377 -8.35 5.96 -7.53
CA PHE A 377 -9.29 4.98 -8.06
C PHE A 377 -9.35 3.81 -7.08
N ALA A 378 -10.55 3.27 -6.85
CA ALA A 378 -10.75 1.96 -6.25
C ALA A 378 -11.27 1.04 -7.35
N ALA A 379 -10.44 0.09 -7.80
CA ALA A 379 -10.76 -0.80 -8.92
C ALA A 379 -10.55 -2.28 -8.54
N PRO A 380 -11.46 -3.20 -8.93
CA PRO A 380 -11.30 -4.63 -8.67
C PRO A 380 -10.02 -5.19 -9.30
N MET A 381 -9.27 -6.03 -8.57
CA MET A 381 -8.02 -6.54 -9.11
C MET A 381 -8.23 -7.45 -10.33
N ALA A 382 -9.41 -8.07 -10.43
CA ALA A 382 -9.84 -8.91 -11.55
C ALA A 382 -9.92 -8.16 -12.89
N ASN A 383 -9.98 -6.83 -12.88
CA ASN A 383 -9.93 -6.02 -14.09
C ASN A 383 -8.49 -5.81 -14.61
N ASN A 384 -7.46 -6.16 -13.84
CA ASN A 384 -6.08 -6.05 -14.29
C ASN A 384 -5.74 -7.16 -15.30
N PRO A 385 -5.41 -6.81 -16.56
CA PRO A 385 -5.08 -7.80 -17.59
C PRO A 385 -3.78 -8.57 -17.29
N ALA A 386 -2.95 -8.06 -16.38
CA ALA A 386 -1.72 -8.71 -15.91
C ALA A 386 -1.90 -9.42 -14.56
N LEU A 387 -3.13 -9.58 -14.04
CA LEU A 387 -3.35 -10.30 -12.79
C LEU A 387 -2.86 -11.75 -12.92
N ALA A 388 -2.04 -12.18 -11.97
CA ALA A 388 -1.53 -13.53 -11.94
C ALA A 388 -2.65 -14.54 -11.61
N PRO A 389 -2.64 -15.75 -12.21
CA PRO A 389 -3.57 -16.81 -11.80
C PRO A 389 -3.37 -17.23 -10.34
N GLU A 390 -2.16 -17.07 -9.79
CA GLU A 390 -1.84 -17.39 -8.40
C GLU A 390 -2.26 -16.28 -7.40
N ALA A 391 -2.84 -15.16 -7.86
CA ALA A 391 -3.21 -14.04 -6.97
C ALA A 391 -4.21 -14.41 -5.86
N ASN A 392 -4.99 -15.48 -6.07
CA ASN A 392 -5.91 -16.05 -5.08
C ASN A 392 -5.46 -17.42 -4.56
N ASP A 393 -4.20 -17.82 -4.75
CA ASP A 393 -3.69 -19.09 -4.20
C ASP A 393 -3.56 -18.96 -2.66
N PRO A 394 -4.24 -19.80 -1.87
CA PRO A 394 -4.14 -19.76 -0.40
C PRO A 394 -2.73 -20.04 0.13
N ASN A 395 -1.87 -20.72 -0.64
CA ASN A 395 -0.49 -20.99 -0.24
C ASN A 395 0.45 -19.81 -0.52
N GLY A 396 0.02 -18.85 -1.34
CA GLY A 396 0.86 -17.75 -1.80
C GLY A 396 1.96 -18.19 -2.75
N VAL A 397 2.90 -17.27 -3.02
CA VAL A 397 3.99 -17.46 -3.98
C VAL A 397 5.37 -17.38 -3.32
N PRO A 398 6.36 -18.19 -3.73
CA PRO A 398 7.69 -18.19 -3.13
C PRO A 398 8.51 -16.97 -3.57
N ILE A 399 8.87 -16.11 -2.63
CA ILE A 399 9.65 -14.89 -2.86
C ILE A 399 11.13 -15.24 -3.01
N SER A 400 11.69 -14.86 -4.16
CA SER A 400 13.12 -15.05 -4.48
C SER A 400 13.94 -13.77 -4.27
N ALA A 401 13.31 -12.60 -4.38
CA ALA A 401 13.95 -11.31 -4.13
C ALA A 401 13.05 -10.35 -3.36
N ILE A 402 13.66 -9.54 -2.51
CA ILE A 402 13.04 -8.37 -1.87
C ILE A 402 13.78 -7.13 -2.37
N ILE A 403 13.03 -6.12 -2.82
CA ILE A 403 13.59 -4.91 -3.43
C ILE A 403 13.17 -3.69 -2.60
N PHE A 404 14.14 -2.96 -2.08
CA PHE A 404 13.92 -1.64 -1.47
C PHE A 404 14.20 -0.54 -2.48
N GLY A 405 13.53 0.60 -2.35
CA GLY A 405 13.78 1.73 -3.23
C GLY A 405 13.00 2.97 -2.82
N GLY A 406 13.52 4.13 -3.18
CA GLY A 406 12.92 5.43 -2.86
C GLY A 406 13.28 6.46 -3.92
N ARG A 407 12.61 7.61 -3.88
CA ARG A 407 12.95 8.73 -4.77
C ARG A 407 14.21 9.40 -4.27
N ARG A 408 15.31 9.24 -5.01
CA ARG A 408 16.62 9.83 -4.71
C ARG A 408 17.21 10.48 -5.96
N ALA A 409 17.28 11.80 -6.00
CA ALA A 409 17.89 12.51 -7.12
C ALA A 409 19.41 12.28 -7.24
N SER A 410 20.07 11.93 -6.14
CA SER A 410 21.53 11.69 -6.07
C SER A 410 21.85 10.48 -5.18
N THR A 411 23.15 10.17 -5.04
CA THR A 411 23.74 9.16 -4.13
C THR A 411 23.50 7.69 -4.51
N LEU A 412 22.24 7.26 -4.62
CA LEU A 412 21.94 5.86 -4.83
C LEU A 412 22.10 5.48 -6.32
N PRO A 413 22.82 4.38 -6.62
CA PRO A 413 22.90 3.85 -7.97
C PRO A 413 21.54 3.26 -8.40
N LEU A 414 21.36 3.02 -9.70
CA LEU A 414 20.14 2.43 -10.29
C LEU A 414 19.75 1.11 -9.60
N VAL A 415 20.72 0.21 -9.38
CA VAL A 415 20.47 -1.06 -8.69
C VAL A 415 21.74 -1.62 -8.04
N TYR A 416 21.61 -2.17 -6.84
CA TYR A 416 22.62 -3.04 -6.23
C TYR A 416 21.99 -4.15 -5.39
N GLN A 417 22.68 -5.29 -5.29
CA GLN A 417 22.34 -6.39 -4.41
C GLN A 417 23.10 -6.25 -3.08
N SER A 418 22.41 -6.39 -1.95
CA SER A 418 23.04 -6.48 -0.63
C SER A 418 23.96 -7.72 -0.52
N PHE A 419 24.97 -7.64 0.37
CA PHE A 419 25.90 -8.75 0.61
C PHE A 419 25.22 -10.01 1.18
N ASN A 420 24.29 -9.83 2.11
CA ASN A 420 23.56 -10.89 2.79
C ASN A 420 22.30 -10.32 3.46
N TRP A 421 21.54 -11.17 4.14
CA TRP A 421 20.30 -10.78 4.82
C TRP A 421 20.47 -9.64 5.82
N ILE A 422 21.47 -9.69 6.70
CA ILE A 422 21.69 -8.65 7.72
C ILE A 422 21.99 -7.30 7.05
N HIS A 423 22.86 -7.30 6.04
CA HIS A 423 23.13 -6.10 5.25
C HIS A 423 21.87 -5.62 4.50
N GLY A 424 21.05 -6.53 3.98
CA GLY A 424 19.78 -6.19 3.35
C GLY A 424 18.75 -5.57 4.31
N VAL A 425 18.69 -6.03 5.57
CA VAL A 425 17.88 -5.40 6.62
C VAL A 425 18.40 -3.97 6.88
N TYR A 426 19.71 -3.76 6.94
CA TYR A 426 20.31 -2.43 7.06
C TYR A 426 19.96 -1.51 5.87
N VAL A 427 20.01 -2.04 4.64
CA VAL A 427 19.59 -1.32 3.43
C VAL A 427 18.12 -0.87 3.53
N GLY A 428 17.22 -1.77 3.97
CA GLY A 428 15.82 -1.41 4.21
C GLY A 428 15.65 -0.39 5.34
N ALA A 429 16.36 -0.58 6.46
CA ALA A 429 16.24 0.24 7.67
C ALA A 429 16.69 1.69 7.44
N THR A 430 17.67 1.88 6.56
CA THR A 430 18.24 3.19 6.23
C THR A 430 17.62 3.84 5.00
N MET A 431 16.63 3.18 4.38
CA MET A 431 15.97 3.70 3.19
C MET A 431 15.42 5.11 3.41
N GLY A 432 15.70 6.00 2.46
CA GLY A 432 15.21 7.36 2.43
C GLY A 432 14.59 7.69 1.08
N SER A 433 13.62 8.60 1.08
CA SER A 433 12.97 9.11 -0.11
C SER A 433 12.74 10.61 0.03
N GLU A 434 12.91 11.35 -1.06
CA GLU A 434 12.48 12.74 -1.14
C GLU A 434 10.99 12.85 -0.84
N MET A 435 10.63 13.88 -0.06
CA MET A 435 9.22 14.19 0.18
C MET A 435 8.54 14.55 -1.14
N THR A 436 7.44 13.86 -1.44
CA THR A 436 6.55 14.20 -2.55
C THR A 436 5.50 15.21 -2.07
N ALA A 437 4.75 15.81 -3.00
CA ALA A 437 3.63 16.69 -2.67
C ALA A 437 2.53 16.05 -1.79
N ALA A 438 2.58 14.74 -1.54
CA ALA A 438 1.65 14.01 -0.69
C ALA A 438 2.04 13.97 0.80
N ALA A 439 3.22 14.47 1.18
CA ALA A 439 3.68 14.55 2.57
C ALA A 439 3.82 16.02 3.01
N VAL A 440 3.52 16.28 4.28
CA VAL A 440 3.70 17.61 4.88
C VAL A 440 5.19 17.80 5.18
N GLY A 441 5.90 18.50 4.29
CA GLY A 441 7.32 18.86 4.44
C GLY A 441 7.92 19.38 3.13
N GLY A 442 8.95 20.22 3.20
CA GLY A 442 9.50 20.96 2.06
C GLY A 442 9.95 20.07 0.89
N MET A 443 9.66 20.48 -0.35
CA MET A 443 10.06 19.74 -1.55
C MET A 443 11.59 19.52 -1.59
N GLY A 444 12.01 18.28 -1.86
CA GLY A 444 13.42 17.93 -2.09
C GLY A 444 14.22 17.50 -0.85
N GLN A 445 13.66 17.59 0.37
CA GLN A 445 14.32 17.02 1.54
C GLN A 445 14.14 15.50 1.59
N VAL A 446 15.23 14.77 1.84
CA VAL A 446 15.21 13.31 2.05
C VAL A 446 14.64 13.02 3.43
N ARG A 447 13.48 12.36 3.47
CA ARG A 447 12.90 11.80 4.70
C ARG A 447 13.24 10.31 4.77
N ARG A 448 13.68 9.83 5.94
CA ARG A 448 13.83 8.40 6.18
C ARG A 448 12.45 7.73 6.20
N ASP A 449 12.34 6.59 5.52
CA ASP A 449 11.13 5.77 5.51
C ASP A 449 11.55 4.28 5.57
N PRO A 450 12.02 3.80 6.73
CA PRO A 450 12.56 2.45 6.87
C PRO A 450 11.57 1.40 6.37
N MET A 451 12.01 0.54 5.45
CA MET A 451 11.20 -0.50 4.79
C MET A 451 9.90 0.00 4.13
N ALA A 452 9.76 1.32 3.88
CA ALA A 452 8.50 1.98 3.52
C ALA A 452 7.39 1.82 4.56
N MET A 453 7.75 1.52 5.81
CA MET A 453 6.85 1.16 6.91
C MET A 453 6.74 2.24 7.99
N LEU A 454 7.41 3.41 7.84
CA LEU A 454 7.41 4.44 8.88
C LEU A 454 6.01 4.84 9.38
N PRO A 455 4.99 5.07 8.52
CA PRO A 455 3.65 5.45 8.98
C PRO A 455 2.73 4.24 9.27
N PHE A 456 3.29 3.02 9.24
CA PHE A 456 2.53 1.77 9.22
C PHE A 456 2.99 0.71 10.21
N CYS A 457 4.17 0.84 10.83
CA CYS A 457 4.63 -0.10 11.85
C CYS A 457 3.73 0.00 13.09
N GLY A 458 3.11 -1.10 13.50
CA GLY A 458 2.13 -1.13 14.60
C GLY A 458 2.74 -1.26 15.99
N TYR A 459 4.07 -1.18 16.11
CA TYR A 459 4.83 -1.30 17.35
C TYR A 459 6.19 -0.61 17.18
N ASP A 460 7.09 -0.76 18.15
CA ASP A 460 8.42 -0.18 18.10
C ASP A 460 9.22 -0.61 16.85
N MET A 461 9.77 0.37 16.14
CA MET A 461 10.48 0.15 14.88
C MET A 461 11.83 -0.56 15.07
N GLY A 462 12.50 -0.40 16.21
CA GLY A 462 13.72 -1.13 16.55
C GLY A 462 13.43 -2.62 16.74
N GLU A 463 12.37 -2.94 17.49
CA GLU A 463 11.84 -4.30 17.60
C GLU A 463 11.40 -4.88 16.24
N TYR A 464 10.88 -4.04 15.35
CA TYR A 464 10.53 -4.46 13.99
C TYR A 464 11.76 -4.85 13.18
N PHE A 465 12.89 -4.14 13.33
CA PHE A 465 14.15 -4.55 12.73
C PHE A 465 14.70 -5.83 13.36
N HIS A 466 14.56 -6.00 14.68
CA HIS A 466 14.88 -7.26 15.35
C HIS A 466 14.07 -8.44 14.78
N HIS A 467 12.77 -8.23 14.52
CA HIS A 467 11.91 -9.24 13.87
C HIS A 467 12.48 -9.64 12.51
N TRP A 468 12.75 -8.67 11.63
CA TRP A 468 13.40 -8.90 10.33
C TRP A 468 14.71 -9.69 10.44
N LEU A 469 15.58 -9.35 11.41
CA LEU A 469 16.84 -10.07 11.65
C LEU A 469 16.60 -11.50 12.15
N ASN A 470 15.57 -11.73 12.95
CA ASN A 470 15.23 -13.02 13.53
C ASN A 470 14.56 -13.97 12.53
N MET A 471 13.86 -13.45 11.51
CA MET A 471 13.22 -14.27 10.46
C MET A 471 14.20 -15.22 9.76
N ARG A 472 15.50 -14.88 9.71
CA ARG A 472 16.54 -15.76 9.15
C ARG A 472 16.71 -17.09 9.88
N ARG A 473 16.20 -17.21 11.10
CA ARG A 473 16.20 -18.46 11.88
C ARG A 473 15.18 -19.47 11.35
N SER A 474 14.11 -18.98 10.73
CA SER A 474 13.00 -19.79 10.23
C SER A 474 13.01 -19.98 8.72
N ILE A 475 13.63 -19.05 7.98
CA ILE A 475 13.76 -19.11 6.52
C ILE A 475 15.08 -19.81 6.16
N LYS A 476 15.01 -21.00 5.55
CA LYS A 476 16.19 -21.77 5.13
C LYS A 476 16.79 -21.24 3.83
N VAL A 477 15.94 -20.81 2.90
CA VAL A 477 16.33 -20.24 1.61
C VAL A 477 15.92 -18.77 1.60
N LEU A 478 16.84 -17.90 2.01
CA LEU A 478 16.60 -16.47 2.14
C LEU A 478 16.46 -15.82 0.75
N PRO A 479 15.43 -14.99 0.52
CA PRO A 479 15.38 -14.18 -0.67
C PRO A 479 16.55 -13.20 -0.70
N LYS A 480 17.08 -12.93 -1.88
CA LYS A 480 18.14 -11.93 -2.06
C LYS A 480 17.53 -10.53 -1.89
N ILE A 481 18.23 -9.63 -1.22
CA ILE A 481 17.77 -8.25 -1.01
C ILE A 481 18.51 -7.31 -1.96
N PHE A 482 17.77 -6.45 -2.64
CA PHE A 482 18.25 -5.45 -3.58
C PHE A 482 17.78 -4.06 -3.18
N SER A 483 18.50 -3.04 -3.65
CA SER A 483 18.06 -1.65 -3.60
C SER A 483 18.07 -1.07 -5.01
N VAL A 484 17.05 -0.28 -5.33
CA VAL A 484 16.88 0.37 -6.64
C VAL A 484 16.64 1.87 -6.49
N ASN A 485 17.03 2.64 -7.50
CA ASN A 485 16.72 4.06 -7.61
C ASN A 485 16.39 4.46 -9.05
N TRP A 486 15.11 4.67 -9.33
CA TRP A 486 14.62 5.11 -10.65
C TRP A 486 14.80 6.60 -10.90
N PHE A 487 15.15 7.36 -9.86
CA PHE A 487 14.92 8.80 -9.81
C PHE A 487 16.19 9.62 -9.81
N ARG A 488 17.36 8.99 -10.02
CA ARG A 488 18.64 9.69 -10.11
C ARG A 488 18.59 10.71 -11.24
N LYS A 489 19.12 11.91 -10.96
CA LYS A 489 19.16 13.03 -11.89
C LYS A 489 20.59 13.44 -12.21
N ASP A 490 20.78 13.96 -13.41
CA ASP A 490 22.02 14.61 -13.79
C ASP A 490 22.08 16.06 -13.27
N LYS A 491 23.18 16.76 -13.61
CA LYS A 491 23.42 18.14 -13.20
C LYS A 491 22.41 19.14 -13.79
N ASP A 492 21.76 18.77 -14.89
CA ASP A 492 20.73 19.58 -15.56
C ASP A 492 19.33 19.28 -15.02
N GLY A 493 19.21 18.35 -14.07
CA GLY A 493 17.95 17.96 -13.44
C GLY A 493 17.14 16.94 -14.21
N ASN A 494 17.68 16.36 -15.28
CA ASN A 494 17.04 15.32 -16.08
C ASN A 494 17.19 13.96 -15.42
N PHE A 495 16.18 13.09 -15.55
CA PHE A 495 16.29 11.72 -15.08
C PHE A 495 17.34 10.96 -15.89
N MET A 496 18.29 10.35 -15.18
CA MET A 496 19.35 9.57 -15.81
C MET A 496 18.86 8.21 -16.29
N TRP A 497 17.74 7.71 -15.75
CA TRP A 497 17.14 6.43 -16.16
C TRP A 497 15.72 6.67 -16.69
N PRO A 498 15.33 6.07 -17.84
CA PRO A 498 14.00 6.29 -18.44
C PRO A 498 12.83 5.74 -17.61
N GLY A 499 13.07 4.74 -16.75
CA GLY A 499 12.04 4.17 -15.88
C GLY A 499 10.95 3.40 -16.63
N PHE A 500 9.78 3.27 -15.99
CA PHE A 500 8.59 2.59 -16.54
C PHE A 500 8.94 1.22 -17.14
N GLY A 501 8.55 0.94 -18.39
CA GLY A 501 8.82 -0.32 -19.10
C GLY A 501 10.29 -0.75 -19.04
N GLU A 502 11.23 0.20 -19.11
CA GLU A 502 12.67 -0.09 -19.09
C GLU A 502 13.14 -0.68 -17.75
N ASN A 503 12.40 -0.48 -16.64
CA ASN A 503 12.67 -1.16 -15.37
C ASN A 503 12.63 -2.70 -15.47
N THR A 504 12.09 -3.24 -16.58
CA THR A 504 12.17 -4.66 -16.91
C THR A 504 13.63 -5.13 -16.96
N ARG A 505 14.56 -4.31 -17.48
CA ARG A 505 15.99 -4.64 -17.56
C ARG A 505 16.63 -4.83 -16.18
N VAL A 506 16.25 -3.98 -15.23
CA VAL A 506 16.70 -4.12 -13.84
C VAL A 506 16.07 -5.35 -13.19
N LEU A 507 14.79 -5.60 -13.46
CA LEU A 507 14.08 -6.75 -12.93
C LEU A 507 14.62 -8.08 -13.47
N THR A 508 14.96 -8.18 -14.76
CA THR A 508 15.57 -9.39 -15.34
C THR A 508 16.96 -9.64 -14.77
N TRP A 509 17.78 -8.58 -14.60
CA TRP A 509 19.06 -8.73 -13.90
C TRP A 509 18.88 -9.25 -12.46
N ILE A 510 17.91 -8.73 -11.70
CA ILE A 510 17.57 -9.23 -10.35
C ILE A 510 17.18 -10.71 -10.39
N VAL A 511 16.29 -11.11 -11.32
CA VAL A 511 15.85 -12.49 -11.46
C VAL A 511 17.01 -13.42 -11.80
N ASP A 512 17.87 -13.04 -12.74
CA ASP A 512 19.03 -13.84 -13.12
C ASP A 512 20.09 -13.90 -12.02
N ARG A 513 20.25 -12.83 -11.21
CA ARG A 513 21.07 -12.87 -10.00
C ARG A 513 20.53 -13.86 -8.97
N CYS A 514 19.21 -13.92 -8.78
CA CYS A 514 18.58 -14.92 -7.91
C CYS A 514 18.80 -16.35 -8.41
N ARG A 515 18.88 -16.55 -9.72
CA ARG A 515 19.11 -17.86 -10.36
C ARG A 515 20.59 -18.19 -10.58
N GLY A 516 21.52 -17.32 -10.20
CA GLY A 516 22.97 -17.53 -10.39
C GLY A 516 23.42 -17.45 -11.85
N ARG A 517 22.66 -16.79 -12.73
CA ARG A 517 22.92 -16.69 -14.19
C ARG A 517 23.63 -15.40 -14.61
N LYS A 518 23.77 -14.42 -13.72
CA LYS A 518 24.40 -13.13 -14.01
C LYS A 518 25.50 -12.77 -13.02
N GLY A 519 26.57 -12.16 -13.54
CA GLY A 519 27.67 -11.60 -12.77
C GLY A 519 27.29 -10.29 -12.07
N ALA A 520 28.18 -9.83 -11.20
CA ALA A 520 28.11 -8.52 -10.57
C ALA A 520 29.51 -8.13 -10.07
N LEU A 521 29.79 -6.82 -10.02
CA LEU A 521 30.99 -6.25 -9.43
C LEU A 521 30.74 -5.92 -7.96
N GLU A 522 31.67 -6.31 -7.09
CA GLU A 522 31.64 -5.92 -5.67
C GLU A 522 32.02 -4.44 -5.50
N THR A 523 31.28 -3.72 -4.67
CA THR A 523 31.48 -2.31 -4.34
C THR A 523 31.32 -2.11 -2.83
N CYS A 524 31.57 -0.90 -2.32
CA CYS A 524 31.33 -0.58 -0.90
C CYS A 524 29.86 -0.75 -0.45
N LEU A 525 28.90 -0.78 -1.38
CA LEU A 525 27.47 -0.95 -1.09
C LEU A 525 26.97 -2.38 -1.24
N GLY A 526 27.73 -3.25 -1.89
CA GLY A 526 27.24 -4.55 -2.36
C GLY A 526 27.58 -4.79 -3.81
N TRP A 527 26.74 -5.58 -4.48
CA TRP A 527 27.02 -6.06 -5.84
C TRP A 527 26.23 -5.26 -6.88
N VAL A 528 26.92 -4.64 -7.83
CA VAL A 528 26.30 -3.88 -8.93
C VAL A 528 26.46 -4.62 -10.27
N PRO A 529 25.51 -4.51 -11.21
CA PRO A 529 25.73 -4.92 -12.59
C PRO A 529 26.86 -4.09 -13.21
N LYS A 530 27.67 -4.75 -14.05
CA LYS A 530 28.46 -4.05 -15.06
C LYS A 530 27.61 -3.78 -16.28
N SER A 531 27.95 -2.78 -17.09
CA SER A 531 27.27 -2.50 -18.36
C SER A 531 27.28 -3.71 -19.31
N GLU A 532 28.34 -4.52 -19.32
CA GLU A 532 28.44 -5.77 -20.10
C GLU A 532 27.47 -6.88 -19.64
N ASP A 533 27.09 -6.86 -18.36
CA ASP A 533 26.17 -7.85 -17.78
C ASP A 533 24.71 -7.40 -17.85
N PHE A 534 24.46 -6.17 -18.28
CA PHE A 534 23.15 -5.52 -18.28
C PHE A 534 22.60 -5.37 -19.70
N ASP A 535 21.33 -5.70 -19.90
CA ASP A 535 20.72 -5.60 -21.23
C ASP A 535 20.41 -4.13 -21.56
N LEU A 536 21.24 -3.54 -22.43
CA LEU A 536 21.06 -2.19 -22.99
C LEU A 536 20.60 -2.21 -24.45
N THR A 537 20.20 -3.37 -24.96
CA THR A 537 19.82 -3.54 -26.37
C THR A 537 18.60 -2.68 -26.69
N ASP A 538 18.57 -2.11 -27.90
CA ASP A 538 17.54 -1.21 -28.40
C ASP A 538 17.37 0.13 -27.66
N MET A 539 18.26 0.48 -26.71
CA MET A 539 18.27 1.79 -26.06
C MET A 539 19.12 2.80 -26.83
N LYS A 540 18.60 3.34 -27.93
CA LYS A 540 19.36 4.20 -28.88
C LYS A 540 20.01 5.43 -28.23
N ASP A 541 19.36 6.03 -27.24
CA ASP A 541 19.82 7.25 -26.56
C ASP A 541 20.48 6.98 -25.20
N PHE A 542 20.83 5.72 -24.93
CA PHE A 542 21.39 5.28 -23.65
C PHE A 542 22.58 4.33 -23.83
N THR A 543 23.76 4.90 -23.68
CA THR A 543 25.06 4.25 -23.87
C THR A 543 25.53 3.50 -22.61
N PRO A 544 26.45 2.53 -22.75
CA PRO A 544 27.14 1.92 -21.61
C PRO A 544 27.77 2.94 -20.66
N ALA A 545 28.35 4.03 -21.17
CA ALA A 545 28.92 5.10 -20.35
C ALA A 545 27.84 5.86 -19.54
N GLN A 546 26.65 6.07 -20.12
CA GLN A 546 25.52 6.62 -19.37
C GLN A 546 25.06 5.64 -18.28
N PHE A 547 25.01 4.33 -18.56
CA PHE A 547 24.70 3.31 -17.57
C PHE A 547 25.69 3.32 -16.40
N ASP A 548 26.99 3.32 -16.68
CA ASP A 548 28.03 3.36 -15.66
C ASP A 548 27.90 4.62 -14.80
N LYS A 549 27.50 5.76 -15.39
CA LYS A 549 27.19 7.00 -14.67
C LYS A 549 25.95 6.87 -13.78
N VAL A 550 24.88 6.20 -14.23
CA VAL A 550 23.70 5.93 -13.37
C VAL A 550 24.06 5.00 -12.21
N GLN A 551 25.05 4.12 -12.40
CA GLN A 551 25.57 3.20 -11.39
C GLN A 551 26.70 3.77 -10.53
N GLU A 552 27.14 5.00 -10.79
CA GLU A 552 28.28 5.61 -10.12
C GLU A 552 28.04 5.72 -8.61
N ILE A 553 29.03 5.30 -7.81
CA ILE A 553 29.02 5.43 -6.36
C ILE A 553 30.03 6.52 -5.99
N ASN A 554 29.52 7.68 -5.56
CA ASN A 554 30.35 8.81 -5.14
C ASN A 554 30.60 8.78 -3.62
N SER A 555 31.85 8.65 -3.20
CA SER A 555 32.20 8.51 -1.78
C SER A 555 31.80 9.72 -0.93
N GLU A 556 31.88 10.94 -1.45
CA GLU A 556 31.48 12.16 -0.73
C GLU A 556 29.97 12.25 -0.55
N GLU A 557 29.18 11.92 -1.58
CA GLU A 557 27.72 11.82 -1.46
C GLU A 557 27.33 10.75 -0.42
N TRP A 558 28.06 9.63 -0.36
CA TRP A 558 27.81 8.56 0.60
C TRP A 558 28.20 8.92 2.04
N LYS A 559 29.28 9.68 2.24
CA LYS A 559 29.61 10.23 3.57
C LYS A 559 28.46 11.10 4.10
N GLN A 560 27.89 11.95 3.25
CA GLN A 560 26.72 12.76 3.60
C GLN A 560 25.48 11.90 3.91
N GLU A 561 25.22 10.89 3.09
CA GLU A 561 24.12 9.95 3.32
C GLU A 561 24.22 9.21 4.66
N ILE A 562 25.43 8.78 5.05
CA ILE A 562 25.67 8.12 6.34
C ILE A 562 25.44 9.08 7.50
N MET A 563 25.82 10.36 7.37
CA MET A 563 25.52 11.36 8.40
C MET A 563 24.01 11.51 8.58
N LEU A 564 23.25 11.56 7.48
CA LEU A 564 21.79 11.64 7.50
C LEU A 564 21.10 10.39 8.08
N GLN A 565 21.77 9.24 8.12
CA GLN A 565 21.24 8.04 8.80
C GLN A 565 21.29 8.16 10.33
N SER A 566 22.11 9.06 10.88
CA SER A 566 22.21 9.25 12.34
C SER A 566 20.87 9.65 12.96
N GLU A 567 20.03 10.39 12.24
CA GLU A 567 18.75 10.89 12.77
C GLU A 567 17.86 9.73 13.24
N ILE A 568 17.65 8.73 12.38
CA ILE A 568 16.79 7.58 12.74
C ILE A 568 17.49 6.67 13.77
N PHE A 569 18.82 6.56 13.73
CA PHE A 569 19.58 5.76 14.70
C PHE A 569 19.50 6.35 16.10
N LEU A 570 19.67 7.68 16.22
CA LEU A 570 19.52 8.41 17.49
C LEU A 570 18.07 8.35 17.99
N LYS A 571 17.10 8.43 17.08
CA LYS A 571 15.69 8.33 17.44
C LYS A 571 15.32 6.96 18.03
N LEU A 572 15.91 5.88 17.51
CA LEU A 572 15.64 4.51 17.95
C LEU A 572 16.54 4.04 19.10
N ASN A 573 17.72 4.65 19.27
CA ASN A 573 18.77 4.40 20.26
C ASN A 573 18.61 3.14 21.13
N ASP A 574 17.64 3.14 22.05
CA ASP A 574 17.40 2.11 23.05
C ASP A 574 17.00 0.75 22.46
N THR A 575 16.28 0.72 21.33
CA THR A 575 15.78 -0.50 20.67
C THR A 575 16.45 -0.79 19.34
N LEU A 576 17.44 0.02 18.93
CA LEU A 576 18.16 -0.17 17.68
C LEU A 576 19.02 -1.46 17.75
N PRO A 577 18.85 -2.42 16.82
CA PRO A 577 19.68 -3.62 16.81
C PRO A 577 21.16 -3.27 16.59
N LYS A 578 22.05 -3.86 17.39
CA LYS A 578 23.51 -3.67 17.29
C LYS A 578 24.04 -4.05 15.91
N GLU A 579 23.44 -5.05 15.27
CA GLU A 579 23.77 -5.44 13.91
C GLU A 579 23.67 -4.26 12.93
N LEU A 580 22.70 -3.35 13.09
CA LEU A 580 22.57 -2.18 12.21
C LEU A 580 23.65 -1.13 12.47
N ILE A 581 24.07 -0.97 13.73
CA ILE A 581 25.20 -0.11 14.10
C ILE A 581 26.47 -0.62 13.42
N PHE A 582 26.76 -1.92 13.54
CA PHE A 582 27.94 -2.52 12.92
C PHE A 582 27.88 -2.49 11.39
N GLN A 583 26.70 -2.68 10.77
CA GLN A 583 26.58 -2.52 9.31
C GLN A 583 26.93 -1.09 8.85
N ARG A 584 26.56 -0.08 9.65
CA ARG A 584 26.92 1.32 9.39
C ARG A 584 28.42 1.56 9.51
N GLU A 585 29.06 1.05 10.56
CA GLU A 585 30.52 1.15 10.76
C GLU A 585 31.32 0.43 9.66
N LEU A 586 30.84 -0.75 9.25
CA LEU A 586 31.44 -1.47 8.14
C LEU A 586 31.28 -0.72 6.82
N LEU A 587 30.14 -0.03 6.60
CA LEU A 587 29.97 0.83 5.43
C LEU A 587 30.96 2.01 5.47
N ILE A 588 31.13 2.66 6.61
CA ILE A 588 32.13 3.73 6.80
C ILE A 588 33.53 3.21 6.47
N SER A 589 33.86 1.99 6.86
CA SER A 589 35.19 1.39 6.62
C SER A 589 35.42 1.01 5.15
N ARG A 590 34.36 0.80 4.37
CA ARG A 590 34.45 0.46 2.93
C ARG A 590 34.48 1.69 2.01
N LEU A 591 34.09 2.86 2.51
CA LEU A 591 34.12 4.15 1.82
C LEU A 591 35.45 4.85 2.02
#